data_AF-A0A502KSU8-F1
#
_entry.id   AF-A0A502KSU8-F1
#
_cell.length_a   1.000
_cell.length_b   1.000
_cell.length_c   1.000
_cell.angle_alpha   90.00
_cell.angle_beta   90.00
_cell.angle_gamma   90.00
#
_symmetry.space_group_name_H-M   'P 1'
#
loop_
_entity.id
_entity.type
_entity.pdbx_description
1 polymer ?
#
loop_
_entity_poly.entity_id
_entity_poly.type
_entity_poly.pdbx_seq_one_letter_code
_entity_poly.pdbx_strand_id
1 'polypeptide(L)'
;MAKQFRESKYLNESGTAKGNWYMNRLDYFKFYQYPEYKKHKILSLLIGIICFLLTLKLLPLTFWGALPFLYISYLSMRVFVLLHTRVCRYKGYFLIPKKIVAFLRAREIELDVNDFDSVATMNNK
;
A
#
# COMPACT_ATOMS: atom_id res chain seq x y z
N MET A 1 10.12 30.25 -11.60
CA MET A 1 9.18 29.44 -10.80
C MET A 1 8.89 28.16 -11.56
N ALA A 2 9.32 27.01 -11.04
CA ALA A 2 9.00 25.71 -11.63
C ALA A 2 7.48 25.52 -11.65
N LYS A 3 6.91 25.19 -12.82
CA LYS A 3 5.50 24.81 -12.94
C LYS A 3 5.29 23.54 -12.12
N GLN A 4 4.74 23.67 -10.91
CA GLN A 4 4.14 22.54 -10.21
C GLN A 4 3.04 22.00 -11.14
N PHE A 5 3.23 20.77 -11.64
CA PHE A 5 2.17 20.04 -12.32
C PHE A 5 0.94 20.11 -11.40
N ARG A 6 -0.12 20.78 -11.85
CA ARG A 6 -1.45 20.66 -11.24
C ARG A 6 -1.82 19.20 -11.40
N GLU A 7 -1.53 18.38 -10.40
CA GLU A 7 -2.20 17.10 -10.25
C GLU A 7 -3.70 17.39 -10.33
N SER A 8 -4.41 16.66 -11.19
CA SER A 8 -5.85 16.86 -11.30
C SER A 8 -6.44 16.67 -9.92
N LYS A 9 -7.18 17.68 -9.45
CA LYS A 9 -7.75 17.81 -8.10
C LYS A 9 -8.58 16.58 -7.65
N TYR A 10 -8.82 15.60 -8.53
CA TYR A 10 -9.65 14.42 -8.34
C TYR A 10 -9.10 13.13 -9.00
N LEU A 11 -7.77 12.95 -9.15
CA LEU A 11 -7.24 11.64 -9.55
C LEU A 11 -7.23 10.71 -8.31
N ASN A 12 -8.27 9.92 -8.15
CA ASN A 12 -8.35 8.92 -7.09
C ASN A 12 -7.47 7.70 -7.43
N GLU A 13 -6.87 7.09 -6.42
CA GLU A 13 -6.15 5.79 -6.53
C GLU A 13 -7.07 4.62 -6.94
N SER A 14 -8.38 4.84 -6.97
CA SER A 14 -9.44 3.90 -7.37
C SER A 14 -9.83 4.00 -8.85
N GLY A 15 -9.25 4.92 -9.64
CA GLY A 15 -9.41 4.97 -11.10
C GLY A 15 -10.77 5.45 -11.63
N THR A 16 -11.70 5.88 -10.75
CA THR A 16 -12.99 6.43 -11.18
C THR A 16 -12.95 7.95 -11.30
N ALA A 17 -13.43 8.48 -12.44
CA ALA A 17 -13.45 9.91 -12.80
C ALA A 17 -14.37 10.81 -11.93
N LYS A 18 -15.08 10.22 -10.95
CA LYS A 18 -15.93 10.91 -9.98
C LYS A 18 -15.79 10.26 -8.60
N GLY A 19 -14.67 10.47 -7.91
CA GLY A 19 -14.50 9.94 -6.55
C GLY A 19 -14.54 11.06 -5.53
N ASN A 20 -15.54 10.98 -4.66
CA ASN A 20 -15.67 11.80 -3.47
C ASN A 20 -14.52 11.42 -2.52
N TRP A 21 -13.71 12.38 -2.06
CA TRP A 21 -12.56 12.12 -1.17
C TRP A 21 -12.96 11.35 0.09
N TYR A 22 -14.20 11.56 0.53
CA TYR A 22 -14.88 10.80 1.58
C TYR A 22 -14.91 9.28 1.32
N MET A 23 -15.17 8.83 0.08
CA MET A 23 -15.25 7.40 -0.25
C MET A 23 -13.88 6.72 -0.25
N ASN A 24 -12.80 7.42 -0.64
CA ASN A 24 -11.45 6.86 -0.54
C ASN A 24 -11.03 6.63 0.93
N ARG A 25 -11.52 7.44 1.88
CA ARG A 25 -11.26 7.21 3.31
C ARG A 25 -11.95 5.94 3.84
N LEU A 26 -13.00 5.46 3.18
CA LEU A 26 -13.67 4.20 3.51
C LEU A 26 -12.94 2.99 2.91
N ASP A 27 -12.19 3.17 1.83
CA ASP A 27 -11.47 2.08 1.15
C ASP A 27 -10.04 1.87 1.69
N TYR A 28 -9.43 2.91 2.28
CA TYR A 28 -8.06 2.88 2.79
C TYR A 28 -7.93 3.43 4.20
N PHE A 29 -7.03 2.85 4.99
CA PHE A 29 -6.61 3.38 6.28
C PHE A 29 -5.15 3.83 6.25
N LYS A 30 -4.83 4.84 7.07
CA LYS A 30 -3.46 5.26 7.36
C LYS A 30 -3.03 4.64 8.68
N PHE A 31 -1.73 4.38 8.83
CA PHE A 31 -1.21 3.79 10.06
C PHE A 31 0.03 4.54 10.59
N TYR A 32 0.20 4.51 11.91
CA TYR A 32 1.33 5.15 12.59
C TYR A 32 2.66 4.43 12.31
N GLN A 33 3.76 5.18 12.39
CA GLN A 33 5.08 4.58 12.48
C GLN A 33 5.22 3.86 13.82
N TYR A 34 5.69 2.62 13.77
CA TYR A 34 6.00 1.80 14.94
C TYR A 34 7.52 1.70 15.12
N PRO A 35 8.03 1.36 16.33
CA PRO A 35 9.47 1.45 16.65
C PRO A 35 10.38 0.67 15.68
N GLU A 36 9.91 -0.46 15.14
CA GLU A 36 10.68 -1.28 14.21
C GLU A 36 10.43 -0.96 12.72
N TYR A 37 9.59 0.02 12.42
CA TYR A 37 9.15 0.33 11.06
C TYR A 37 10.31 0.47 10.06
N LYS A 38 11.39 1.15 10.46
CA LYS A 38 12.57 1.34 9.60
C LYS A 38 13.26 0.01 9.29
N LYS A 39 13.36 -0.88 10.29
CA LYS A 39 13.98 -2.21 10.13
C LYS A 39 13.16 -3.04 9.16
N HIS A 40 11.85 -3.15 9.36
CA HIS A 40 10.96 -3.91 8.47
C HIS A 40 10.92 -3.35 7.06
N LYS A 41 10.97 -2.02 6.90
CA LYS A 41 11.07 -1.37 5.59
C LYS A 41 12.35 -1.79 4.85
N ILE A 42 13.51 -1.70 5.49
CA ILE A 42 14.79 -2.08 4.86
C ILE A 42 14.81 -3.60 4.59
N LEU A 43 14.38 -4.40 5.56
CA LEU A 43 14.34 -5.86 5.45
C LEU A 43 13.45 -6.32 4.29
N SER A 44 12.24 -5.76 4.17
CA SER A 44 11.31 -6.07 3.07
C SER A 44 11.91 -5.75 1.69
N LEU A 45 12.65 -4.65 1.56
CA LEU A 45 13.34 -4.30 0.33
C LEU A 45 14.48 -5.28 0.01
N LEU A 46 15.35 -5.57 0.98
CA LEU A 46 16.48 -6.49 0.79
C LEU A 46 16.01 -7.90 0.44
N ILE A 47 15.04 -8.45 1.17
CA ILE A 47 14.45 -9.77 0.89
C ILE A 47 13.82 -9.76 -0.50
N GLY A 48 13.07 -8.71 -0.85
CA GLY A 48 12.44 -8.58 -2.16
C GLY A 48 13.44 -8.66 -3.31
N ILE A 49 14.55 -7.92 -3.21
CA ILE A 49 15.63 -7.89 -4.22
C ILE A 49 16.34 -9.25 -4.30
N ILE A 50 16.72 -9.84 -3.16
CA ILE A 50 17.43 -11.13 -3.13
C ILE A 50 16.55 -12.22 -3.76
N CYS A 51 15.29 -12.33 -3.35
CA CYS A 51 14.36 -13.30 -3.92
C CYS A 51 14.11 -13.06 -5.42
N PHE A 52 14.06 -11.80 -5.87
CA PHE A 52 13.91 -11.47 -7.29
C PHE A 52 15.11 -11.96 -8.11
N LEU A 53 16.34 -11.67 -7.66
CA LEU A 53 17.56 -12.13 -8.34
C LEU A 53 17.66 -13.66 -8.37
N LEU A 54 17.28 -14.34 -7.29
CA LEU A 54 17.20 -15.79 -7.24
C LEU A 54 16.16 -16.32 -8.25
N THR A 55 15.01 -15.67 -8.34
CA THR A 55 13.96 -16.02 -9.32
C THR A 55 14.50 -15.95 -10.74
N LEU A 56 15.22 -14.88 -11.11
CA LEU A 56 15.80 -14.74 -12.45
C LEU A 56 16.80 -15.85 -12.78
N LYS A 57 17.58 -16.31 -11.80
CA LYS A 57 18.52 -17.44 -11.96
C LYS A 57 17.83 -18.80 -12.04
N LEU A 58 16.72 -18.99 -11.31
CA LEU A 58 16.00 -20.25 -11.21
C LEU A 58 15.01 -20.46 -12.36
N LEU A 59 14.45 -19.39 -12.92
CA LEU A 59 13.49 -19.42 -14.02
C LEU A 59 13.98 -20.24 -15.24
N PRO A 60 15.24 -20.12 -15.71
CA PRO A 60 15.75 -20.96 -16.80
C PRO A 60 16.01 -22.42 -16.38
N LEU A 61 16.18 -22.70 -15.08
CA LEU A 61 16.43 -24.06 -14.59
C LEU A 61 15.13 -24.83 -14.36
N THR A 62 14.20 -24.23 -13.61
CA THR A 62 12.95 -24.87 -13.19
C THR A 62 11.86 -23.81 -13.03
N PHE A 63 10.87 -23.81 -13.91
CA PHE A 63 9.75 -22.87 -13.85
C PHE A 63 8.96 -22.99 -12.53
N TRP A 64 8.65 -24.22 -12.12
CA TRP A 64 7.92 -24.51 -10.89
C TRP A 64 8.72 -24.14 -9.63
N GLY A 65 10.04 -24.30 -9.67
CA GLY A 65 10.93 -23.92 -8.57
C GLY A 65 11.05 -22.41 -8.40
N ALA A 66 10.85 -21.63 -9.47
CA ALA A 66 10.92 -20.17 -9.43
C ALA A 66 9.64 -19.51 -8.87
N LEU A 67 8.47 -20.14 -9.02
CA LEU A 67 7.17 -19.63 -8.53
C LEU A 67 7.16 -19.20 -7.04
N PRO A 68 7.65 -20.01 -6.07
CA PRO A 68 7.64 -19.60 -4.67
C PRO A 68 8.53 -18.38 -4.41
N PHE A 69 9.69 -18.27 -5.06
CA PHE A 69 10.58 -17.12 -4.92
C PHE A 69 9.97 -15.85 -5.53
N LEU A 70 9.26 -16.00 -6.66
CA LEU A 70 8.54 -14.90 -7.30
C LEU A 70 7.42 -14.39 -6.37
N TYR A 71 6.67 -15.29 -5.74
CA TYR A 71 5.62 -14.93 -4.79
C TYR A 71 6.18 -14.20 -3.56
N ILE A 72 7.28 -14.70 -2.97
CA ILE A 72 7.92 -14.04 -1.82
C ILE A 72 8.45 -12.66 -2.22
N SER A 73 9.05 -12.52 -3.41
CA SER A 73 9.50 -11.24 -3.92
C SER A 73 8.35 -10.25 -4.09
N TYR A 74 7.24 -10.69 -4.70
CA TYR A 74 6.00 -9.92 -4.82
C TYR A 74 5.50 -9.44 -3.46
N LEU A 75 5.40 -10.35 -2.50
CA LEU A 75 4.89 -10.06 -1.17
C LEU A 75 5.78 -9.03 -0.45
N SER A 76 7.10 -9.25 -0.45
CA SER A 76 8.06 -8.35 0.18
C SER A 76 8.04 -6.95 -0.45
N MET A 77 7.97 -6.86 -1.78
CA MET A 77 7.85 -5.55 -2.44
C MET A 77 6.53 -4.86 -2.17
N ARG A 78 5.42 -5.61 -2.11
CA ARG A 78 4.14 -5.02 -1.70
C ARG A 78 4.20 -4.48 -0.29
N VAL A 79 4.76 -5.24 0.66
CA VAL A 79 4.95 -4.78 2.04
C VAL A 79 5.82 -3.52 2.09
N PHE A 80 6.90 -3.47 1.30
CA PHE A 80 7.74 -2.29 1.20
C PHE A 80 6.96 -1.05 0.72
N VAL A 81 6.15 -1.20 -0.33
CA VAL A 81 5.31 -0.11 -0.86
C VAL A 81 4.28 0.34 0.17
N LEU A 82 3.64 -0.59 0.87
CA LEU A 82 2.68 -0.27 1.94
C LEU A 82 3.35 0.48 3.08
N LEU A 83 4.51 0.02 3.53
CA LEU A 83 5.29 0.73 4.54
C LEU A 83 5.67 2.11 4.02
N HIS A 84 6.21 2.23 2.81
CA HIS A 84 6.63 3.51 2.23
C HIS A 84 5.51 4.54 2.15
N THR A 85 4.35 4.15 1.65
CA THR A 85 3.17 5.03 1.46
C THR A 85 2.41 5.27 2.75
N ARG A 86 2.47 4.33 3.71
CA ARG A 86 1.68 4.31 4.96
C ARG A 86 0.17 4.33 4.75
N VAL A 87 -0.27 3.81 3.61
CA VAL A 87 -1.68 3.69 3.24
C VAL A 87 -1.95 2.22 2.91
N CYS A 88 -3.02 1.66 3.47
CA CYS A 88 -3.40 0.26 3.27
C CYS A 88 -4.89 0.14 2.98
N ARG A 89 -5.29 -0.75 2.05
CA ARG A 89 -6.70 -1.03 1.75
C ARG A 89 -7.36 -1.87 2.85
N TYR A 90 -8.57 -1.51 3.28
CA TYR A 90 -9.31 -2.32 4.25
C TYR A 90 -9.64 -3.72 3.73
N LYS A 91 -9.97 -3.83 2.44
CA LYS A 91 -10.28 -5.12 1.77
C LYS A 91 -9.03 -5.99 1.54
N GLY A 92 -7.84 -5.47 1.83
CA GLY A 92 -6.56 -6.12 1.55
C GLY A 92 -6.15 -6.02 0.08
N TYR A 93 -5.13 -6.79 -0.29
CA TYR A 93 -4.55 -6.81 -1.63
C TYR A 93 -4.52 -8.25 -2.16
N PHE A 94 -4.46 -8.37 -3.49
CA PHE A 94 -4.39 -9.66 -4.17
C PHE A 94 -3.20 -10.48 -3.65
N LEU A 95 -3.48 -11.70 -3.17
CA LEU A 95 -2.50 -12.64 -2.62
C LEU A 95 -1.65 -12.13 -1.44
N ILE A 96 -2.09 -11.10 -0.71
CA ILE A 96 -1.43 -10.71 0.54
C ILE A 96 -2.08 -11.44 1.73
N PRO A 97 -1.30 -12.04 2.65
CA PRO A 97 -1.86 -12.69 3.82
C PRO A 97 -2.56 -11.68 4.73
N LYS A 98 -3.78 -12.03 5.17
CA LYS A 98 -4.63 -11.20 6.03
C LYS A 98 -3.95 -10.78 7.34
N LYS A 99 -2.98 -11.57 7.83
CA LYS A 99 -2.19 -11.28 9.04
C LYS A 99 -1.41 -9.96 8.92
N ILE A 100 -0.85 -9.65 7.76
CA ILE A 100 -0.10 -8.40 7.54
C ILE A 100 -1.06 -7.21 7.57
N VAL A 101 -2.22 -7.34 6.91
CA VAL A 101 -3.24 -6.28 6.90
C VAL A 101 -3.78 -6.05 8.32
N ALA A 102 -4.05 -7.11 9.07
CA ALA A 102 -4.49 -7.01 10.46
C ALA A 102 -3.44 -6.36 11.37
N PHE A 103 -2.15 -6.68 11.18
CA PHE A 103 -1.05 -6.04 11.91
C PHE A 103 -0.97 -4.53 11.64
N LEU A 104 -1.15 -4.12 10.39
CA LEU A 104 -1.17 -2.70 10.02
C LEU A 104 -2.43 -2.00 10.55
N ARG A 105 -3.59 -2.66 10.49
CA ARG A 105 -4.85 -2.14 11.01
C ARG A 105 -4.82 -1.92 12.52
N ALA A 106 -4.14 -2.78 13.28
CA ALA A 106 -3.95 -2.57 14.72
C ALA A 106 -3.17 -1.27 15.06
N ARG A 107 -2.55 -0.63 14.07
CA ARG A 107 -1.79 0.63 14.20
C ARG A 107 -2.44 1.76 13.40
N GLU A 108 -3.70 1.59 13.07
CA GLU A 108 -4.49 2.56 12.34
C GLU A 108 -4.52 3.90 13.07
N ILE A 109 -4.45 4.97 12.29
CA ILE A 109 -4.68 6.33 12.77
C ILE A 109 -6.18 6.50 12.77
N GLU A 110 -6.78 6.62 13.95
CA GLU A 110 -8.19 6.99 14.08
C GLU A 110 -8.39 8.37 13.48
N LEU A 111 -9.01 8.39 12.30
CA LEU A 111 -9.42 9.61 11.62
C LEU A 111 -10.87 9.88 12.03
N ASP A 112 -11.12 11.03 12.64
CA ASP A 112 -12.49 11.45 12.94
C ASP A 112 -13.23 11.69 11.63
N VAL A 113 -14.24 10.86 11.38
CA VAL A 113 -15.06 10.93 10.17
C VAL A 113 -15.97 12.18 10.19
N ASN A 114 -16.22 12.73 11.38
CA ASN A 114 -17.04 13.93 11.58
C ASN A 114 -16.23 15.22 11.57
N ASP A 115 -14.93 15.16 11.26
CA ASP A 115 -14.11 16.36 11.13
C ASP A 115 -14.69 17.28 10.04
N PHE A 116 -14.79 18.58 10.33
CA PHE A 116 -15.63 19.56 9.64
C PHE A 116 -15.32 19.65 8.12
N ASP A 117 -14.06 19.45 7.75
CA ASP A 117 -13.59 19.40 6.36
C ASP A 117 -14.15 18.20 5.58
N SER A 118 -14.47 17.10 6.26
CA SER A 118 -15.05 15.89 5.68
C SER A 118 -16.52 16.12 5.29
N VAL A 119 -17.27 16.78 6.17
CA VAL A 119 -18.69 17.13 5.97
C VAL A 119 -18.84 18.22 4.90
N ALA A 120 -17.93 19.19 4.86
CA ALA A 120 -17.91 20.24 3.83
C ALA A 120 -17.76 19.68 2.40
N THR A 121 -17.08 18.54 2.22
CA THR A 121 -17.00 17.88 0.90
C THR A 121 -18.25 17.11 0.50
N MET A 122 -19.13 16.75 1.45
CA MET A 122 -20.41 16.10 1.17
C MET A 122 -21.50 17.10 0.77
N ASN A 123 -21.48 18.31 1.33
CA ASN A 123 -22.53 19.32 1.14
C ASN A 123 -22.43 20.12 -0.16
N ASN A 124 -21.33 20.04 -0.92
CA ASN A 124 -21.21 20.70 -2.23
C ASN A 124 -21.80 19.85 -3.37
N LYS A 125 -23.01 19.33 -3.16
CA LYS A 125 -23.80 18.60 -4.16
C LYS A 125 -24.98 19.43 -4.63
#